data_AF-A0A2C9WZA2-F1
#
_entry.id   AF-A0A2C9WZA2-F1
#
_cell.length_a   1.000
_cell.length_b   1.000
_cell.length_c   1.000
_cell.angle_alpha   90.00
_cell.angle_beta   90.00
_cell.angle_gamma   90.00
#
_symmetry.space_group_name_H-M   'P 1'
#
loop_
_entity.id
_entity.type
_entity.pdbx_description
1 polymer ?
#
loop_
_entity_poly.entity_id
_entity_poly.type
_entity_poly.pdbx_seq_one_letter_code
_entity_poly.pdbx_strand_id
1 'polypeptide(L)' 'MYKNKKTRPAARTVGCLFALGALGLGSAAHAAEAFSPNSKWMLGDWGGKRTELLEKGYDFKLEYVGEAAANLDGGYDD' A
#
# COMPACT_ATOMS: atom_id res chain seq x y z
N MET A 1 -32.21 -50.34 -24.22
CA MET A 1 -31.33 -49.70 -25.22
C MET A 1 -31.40 -48.18 -25.05
N TYR A 2 -30.25 -47.61 -24.69
CA TYR A 2 -29.73 -46.23 -24.74
C TYR A 2 -30.66 -44.98 -24.72
N LYS A 3 -30.48 -44.16 -23.67
CA LYS A 3 -30.95 -42.78 -23.48
C LYS A 3 -30.24 -41.82 -24.46
N ASN A 4 -30.89 -40.74 -24.91
CA ASN A 4 -30.16 -39.50 -25.22
C ASN A 4 -31.06 -38.23 -25.21
N LYS A 5 -31.08 -37.49 -24.09
CA LYS A 5 -31.53 -36.09 -24.06
C LYS A 5 -30.27 -35.22 -23.98
N LYS A 6 -29.84 -34.65 -25.11
CA LYS A 6 -28.81 -33.60 -25.13
C LYS A 6 -29.46 -32.25 -24.83
N THR A 7 -29.65 -31.94 -23.56
CA THR A 7 -29.78 -30.55 -23.10
C THR A 7 -28.39 -30.06 -22.73
N ARG A 8 -27.97 -28.88 -23.21
CA ARG A 8 -26.99 -27.98 -22.56
C ARG A 8 -26.59 -26.77 -23.44
N PRO A 9 -27.23 -25.59 -23.24
CA PRO A 9 -26.61 -24.31 -23.59
C PRO A 9 -26.13 -23.52 -22.35
N ALA A 10 -26.51 -23.92 -21.12
CA ALA A 10 -26.27 -23.14 -19.91
C ALA A 10 -24.81 -23.15 -19.39
N ALA A 11 -23.97 -24.11 -19.85
CA ALA A 11 -22.59 -24.23 -19.36
C ALA A 11 -21.62 -23.22 -20.00
N ARG A 12 -21.96 -22.62 -21.14
CA ARG A 12 -21.08 -21.69 -21.85
C ARG A 12 -21.17 -20.26 -21.35
N THR A 13 -22.32 -19.84 -20.81
CA THR A 13 -22.57 -18.46 -20.39
C THR A 13 -22.05 -18.14 -18.99
N VAL A 14 -21.85 -19.14 -18.13
CA VAL A 14 -21.31 -18.96 -16.77
C VAL A 14 -19.81 -18.65 -16.78
N GLY A 15 -19.06 -19.17 -17.76
CA GLY A 15 -17.60 -18.95 -17.85
C GLY A 15 -17.19 -17.50 -18.12
N CYS A 16 -18.00 -16.73 -18.86
CA CYS A 16 -17.68 -15.34 -19.20
C CYS A 16 -17.87 -14.36 -18.03
N LEU A 17 -18.73 -14.67 -17.06
CA LEU A 17 -18.98 -13.79 -15.91
C LEU A 17 -17.86 -13.86 -14.87
N PHE A 18 -17.09 -14.95 -14.82
CA PHE A 18 -15.93 -15.06 -13.92
C PHE A 18 -14.68 -14.33 -14.43
N ALA A 19 -14.55 -14.15 -15.75
CA ALA A 19 -13.36 -13.52 -16.34
C ALA A 19 -13.32 -11.99 -16.16
N LEU A 20 -14.46 -11.32 -15.99
CA LEU A 20 -14.52 -9.86 -15.79
C LEU A 20 -14.29 -9.42 -14.33
N GLY A 21 -14.35 -10.33 -13.35
CA GLY A 21 -14.13 -10.00 -11.93
C GLY A 21 -12.67 -9.81 -11.53
N ALA A 22 -11.71 -10.24 -12.36
CA ALA A 22 -10.28 -10.30 -12.01
C ALA A 22 -9.47 -9.04 -12.38
N LEU A 23 -10.06 -8.06 -13.06
CA LEU A 23 -9.36 -6.86 -13.56
C LEU A 23 -9.33 -5.68 -12.56
N GLY A 24 -9.98 -5.81 -11.39
CA GLY A 24 -10.16 -4.71 -10.43
C GLY A 24 -9.17 -4.68 -9.26
N LEU A 25 -8.20 -5.60 -9.19
CA LEU A 25 -7.22 -5.65 -8.09
C LEU A 25 -5.89 -4.97 -8.45
N GLY A 26 -5.90 -4.08 -9.44
CA GLY A 26 -4.75 -3.19 -9.65
C GLY A 26 -4.57 -2.36 -8.39
N SER A 27 -3.44 -2.56 -7.71
CA SER A 27 -3.04 -1.83 -6.51
C SER A 27 -3.32 -0.34 -6.74
N ALA A 28 -4.37 0.18 -6.10
CA ALA A 28 -4.50 1.61 -5.94
C ALA A 28 -3.31 2.00 -5.06
N ALA A 29 -2.20 2.39 -5.69
CA ALA A 29 -1.10 3.03 -5.00
C ALA A 29 -1.67 4.35 -4.49
N HIS A 30 -2.28 4.30 -3.31
CA HIS A 30 -2.70 5.47 -2.56
C HIS A 30 -1.41 6.18 -2.17
N ALA A 31 -0.95 7.04 -3.07
CA ALA A 31 0.24 7.83 -2.86
C ALA A 31 0.02 8.67 -1.61
N ALA A 32 0.86 8.46 -0.60
CA ALA A 32 0.84 9.31 0.57
C ALA A 32 1.46 10.65 0.17
N GLU A 33 0.68 11.73 0.22
CA GLU A 33 1.18 13.09 -0.04
C GLU A 33 2.23 13.53 1.00
N ALA A 34 3.12 14.43 0.60
CA ALA A 34 4.10 15.02 1.50
C ALA A 34 3.40 15.78 2.63
N PHE A 35 3.92 15.61 3.85
CA PHE A 35 3.40 16.16 5.11
C PHE A 35 1.97 15.76 5.44
N SER A 36 1.42 14.72 4.79
CA SER A 36 0.13 14.16 5.15
C SER A 36 0.17 13.59 6.57
N PRO A 37 -0.80 13.92 7.45
CA PRO A 37 -0.85 13.39 8.81
C PRO A 37 -1.11 11.87 8.85
N ASN A 38 -1.61 11.30 7.76
CA ASN A 38 -1.86 9.86 7.64
C ASN A 38 -0.70 9.10 6.98
N SER A 39 0.37 9.80 6.57
CA SER A 39 1.54 9.16 5.96
C SER A 39 2.49 8.61 7.02
N LYS A 40 3.00 7.39 6.80
CA LYS A 40 4.09 6.83 7.61
C LYS A 40 5.39 7.64 7.49
N TRP A 41 5.57 8.37 6.39
CA TRP A 41 6.78 9.13 6.10
C TRP A 41 6.46 10.60 5.87
N MET A 42 7.28 11.50 6.43
CA MET A 42 7.10 12.94 6.30
C MET A 42 7.01 13.41 4.84
N LEU A 43 7.84 12.87 3.94
CA LEU A 43 7.84 13.26 2.53
C LEU A 43 6.89 12.42 1.66
N GLY A 44 6.08 11.57 2.28
CA GLY A 44 5.21 10.65 1.55
C GLY A 44 5.96 9.51 0.88
N ASP A 45 5.30 8.87 -0.08
CA ASP A 45 5.82 7.72 -0.85
C ASP A 45 6.21 8.06 -2.31
N TRP A 46 6.20 9.35 -2.65
CA TRP A 46 6.56 9.89 -3.97
C TRP A 46 5.72 9.31 -5.12
N GLY A 47 4.40 9.20 -4.92
CA GLY A 47 3.55 8.59 -5.95
C GLY A 47 3.69 7.06 -6.00
N GLY A 48 4.02 6.43 -4.87
CA GLY A 48 4.27 4.98 -4.76
C GLY A 48 5.70 4.54 -5.10
N LYS A 49 6.57 5.42 -5.61
CA LYS A 49 7.96 5.05 -5.97
C LYS A 49 8.78 4.58 -4.76
N ARG A 50 8.60 5.19 -3.59
CA ARG A 50 9.26 4.77 -2.36
C ARG A 50 8.83 3.35 -1.97
N THR A 51 7.56 3.03 -2.09
CA THR A 51 7.00 1.70 -1.79
C THR A 51 7.56 0.66 -2.75
N GLU A 52 7.62 0.96 -4.05
CA GLU A 52 8.24 0.09 -5.06
C GLU A 52 9.72 -0.20 -4.75
N LEU A 53 10.48 0.80 -4.29
CA LEU A 53 11.87 0.63 -3.91
C LEU A 53 12.02 -0.20 -2.63
N LEU A 54 11.12 0.00 -1.66
CA LEU A 54 11.08 -0.78 -0.43
C LEU A 54 10.84 -2.26 -0.70
N GLU A 55 9.91 -2.61 -1.60
CA GLU A 55 9.65 -3.99 -2.04
C GLU A 55 10.88 -4.64 -2.71
N LYS A 56 11.72 -3.85 -3.36
CA LYS A 56 13.00 -4.29 -3.95
C LYS A 56 14.14 -4.39 -2.92
N GLY A 57 13.87 -4.08 -1.66
CA GLY A 57 14.84 -4.14 -0.57
C GLY A 57 15.60 -2.83 -0.31
N TYR A 58 15.22 -1.72 -0.96
CA TYR A 58 15.82 -0.41 -0.75
C TYR A 58 14.98 0.40 0.24
N ASP A 59 15.45 0.52 1.48
CA ASP A 59 14.78 1.28 2.54
C ASP A 59 15.47 2.63 2.77
N PHE A 60 14.88 3.70 2.25
CA PHE A 60 15.34 5.07 2.50
C PHE A 60 14.76 5.58 3.81
N LYS A 61 15.61 5.94 4.77
CA LYS A 61 15.20 6.48 6.07
C LYS A 61 15.73 7.88 6.27
N LEU A 62 14.87 8.75 6.78
CA LEU A 62 15.23 10.08 7.24
C LEU A 62 14.55 10.27 8.59
N GLU A 63 15.35 10.34 9.63
CA GLU A 63 14.91 10.43 11.01
C GLU A 63 15.49 11.71 11.61
N TYR A 64 14.70 12.37 12.45
CA TYR A 64 15.10 13.58 13.13
C TYR A 64 14.80 13.43 14.61
N VAL A 65 15.82 13.63 15.45
CA VAL A 65 15.69 13.68 16.91
C VAL A 65 16.04 15.10 17.33
N GLY A 66 15.08 15.80 17.94
CA GLY A 66 15.28 17.13 18.50
C GLY A 66 15.43 17.04 20.01
N GLU A 67 16.61 17.40 20.53
CA GLU A 67 16.89 17.50 21.96
C GLU A 67 16.96 18.97 22.36
N ALA A 68 16.24 19.33 23.42
CA ALA A 68 16.30 20.65 24.01
C ALA A 68 16.44 20.52 25.52
N ALA A 69 17.47 21.14 26.08
CA ALA A 69 17.70 21.24 27.51
C ALA A 69 17.88 22.72 27.84
N ALA A 70 17.22 23.17 28.91
CA ALA A 70 17.35 24.53 29.40
C ALA A 70 17.60 24.49 30.90
N ASN A 71 18.62 25.22 31.35
CA ASN A 71 18.84 25.51 32.76
C ASN A 71 18.49 26.98 32.98
N LEU A 72 17.41 27.23 33.74
CA LEU A 72 16.82 28.57 33.84
C LEU A 72 17.33 29.36 35.05
N ASP A 73 17.85 28.70 36.07
CA ASP A 73 18.60 29.28 37.19
C ASP A 73 19.19 28.16 38.08
N GLY A 74 20.34 28.41 38.73
CA GLY A 74 21.04 27.46 39.60
C GLY A 74 21.81 26.35 38.86
N GLY A 75 22.49 25.47 39.61
CA GLY A 75 23.31 24.36 39.07
C GLY A 75 24.46 24.01 40.02
N TYR A 76 24.83 22.74 40.12
CA TYR A 76 25.99 22.31 40.91
C TYR A 76 27.28 22.75 40.20
N ASP A 77 28.15 23.48 40.90
CA ASP A 77 29.42 24.03 40.40
C ASP A 77 30.49 23.69 41.45
N ASP A 78 31.50 22.90 41.06
CA ASP A 78 32.61 22.40 41.90
C ASP A 78 33.93 23.13 41.61
#